data_AF-G0PMM8-F1
#
_entry.id   AF-G0PMM8-F1
#
_cell.length_a   1.000
_cell.length_b   1.000
_cell.length_c   1.000
_cell.angle_alpha   90.00
_cell.angle_beta   90.00
_cell.angle_gamma   90.00
#
_symmetry.space_group_name_H-M   'P 1'
#
loop_
_entity.id
_entity.type
_entity.pdbx_description
1 polymer ?
#
loop_
_entity_poly.entity_id
_entity_poly.type
_entity_poly.pdbx_seq_one_letter_code
_entity_poly.pdbx_strand_id
1 'polypeptide(L)'
;MSKRPHMSIAEKVNERAEEMAVTWQLRAITERAAREMRRPQRPPPRCRFCGAAHQTAECNIIPQGDKMEQAARKRICLICLTHAGHHPANCRGLRTPIQLCNRRCCVNNYIIHHKTICASATPP
;
A
#
# COMPACT_ATOMS: atom_id res chain seq x y z
N MET A 1 -33.81 49.24 24.88
CA MET A 1 -32.71 49.09 23.90
C MET A 1 -31.60 48.26 24.55
N SER A 2 -31.48 46.97 24.18
CA SER A 2 -30.44 46.10 24.76
C SER A 2 -29.06 46.56 24.30
N LYS A 3 -28.22 46.97 25.26
CA LYS A 3 -26.79 47.26 25.04
C LYS A 3 -26.13 46.00 24.48
N ARG A 4 -25.58 46.06 23.27
CA ARG A 4 -24.74 44.98 22.75
C ARG A 4 -23.50 44.86 23.64
N PRO A 5 -23.11 43.65 24.09
CA PRO A 5 -21.91 43.48 24.89
C PRO A 5 -20.69 43.95 24.09
N HIS A 6 -19.87 44.80 24.71
CA HIS A 6 -18.62 45.27 24.11
C HIS A 6 -17.60 44.14 24.17
N MET A 7 -17.47 43.39 23.06
CA MET A 7 -16.45 42.35 22.91
C MET A 7 -15.07 42.97 23.03
N SER A 8 -14.24 42.38 23.89
CA SER A 8 -12.83 42.72 24.03
C SER A 8 -12.09 42.50 22.70
N ILE A 9 -10.99 43.21 22.51
CA ILE A 9 -10.15 43.05 21.32
C ILE A 9 -9.67 41.59 21.19
N ALA A 10 -9.41 40.92 22.32
CA ALA A 10 -9.01 39.51 22.36
C ALA A 10 -10.09 38.56 21.82
N GLU A 11 -11.37 38.77 22.19
CA GLU A 11 -12.49 37.94 21.69
C GLU A 11 -12.67 38.11 20.18
N LYS A 12 -12.56 39.33 19.66
CA LYS A 12 -12.62 39.59 18.21
C LYS A 12 -11.46 38.96 17.43
N VAL A 13 -10.28 38.89 18.05
CA VAL A 13 -9.11 38.23 17.46
C VAL A 13 -9.31 36.72 17.46
N ASN A 14 -9.83 36.14 18.54
CA ASN A 14 -10.10 34.71 18.64
C ASN A 14 -11.19 34.28 17.65
N GLU A 15 -12.29 35.01 17.55
CA GLU A 15 -13.37 34.73 16.59
C GLU A 15 -12.83 34.71 15.15
N ARG A 16 -12.04 35.72 14.77
CA ARG A 16 -11.38 35.74 13.45
C ARG A 16 -10.37 34.60 13.27
N ALA A 17 -9.64 34.23 14.31
CA ALA A 17 -8.70 33.12 14.24
C ALA A 17 -9.42 31.78 14.05
N GLU A 18 -10.58 31.59 14.68
CA GLU A 18 -11.44 30.41 14.51
C GLU A 18 -12.02 30.35 13.10
N GLU A 19 -12.55 31.46 12.57
CA GLU A 19 -13.02 31.55 11.19
C GLU A 19 -11.91 31.21 10.19
N MET A 20 -10.70 31.74 10.41
CA MET A 20 -9.53 31.40 9.62
C MET A 20 -9.20 29.91 9.75
N ALA A 21 -9.16 29.34 10.95
CA ALA A 21 -8.88 27.91 11.12
C ALA A 21 -9.86 27.02 10.34
N VAL A 22 -11.16 27.35 10.38
CA VAL A 22 -12.20 26.64 9.61
C VAL A 22 -11.97 26.76 8.11
N THR A 23 -11.69 27.96 7.59
CA THR A 23 -11.44 28.15 6.16
C THR A 23 -10.19 27.40 5.68
N TRP A 24 -9.13 27.36 6.48
CA TRP A 24 -7.92 26.60 6.17
C TRP A 24 -8.16 25.09 6.17
N GLN A 25 -8.95 24.57 7.12
CA GLN A 25 -9.36 23.16 7.12
C GLN A 25 -10.21 22.81 5.90
N LEU A 26 -11.21 23.63 5.57
CA LEU A 26 -12.03 23.45 4.37
C LEU A 26 -11.20 23.48 3.10
N ARG A 27 -10.24 24.40 3.00
CA ARG A 27 -9.28 24.45 1.89
C ARG A 27 -8.44 23.18 1.80
N ALA A 28 -7.90 22.68 2.91
CA ALA A 28 -7.09 21.46 2.92
C ALA A 28 -7.92 20.22 2.47
N ILE A 29 -9.19 20.15 2.86
CA ILE A 29 -10.12 19.09 2.45
C ILE A 29 -10.42 19.20 0.95
N THR A 30 -10.77 20.39 0.47
CA THR A 30 -11.10 20.61 -0.95
C THR A 30 -9.91 20.38 -1.87
N GLU A 31 -8.70 20.81 -1.47
CA GLU A 31 -7.46 20.52 -2.19
C GLU A 31 -7.09 19.03 -2.18
N ARG A 32 -7.42 18.28 -1.13
CA ARG A 32 -7.24 16.82 -1.09
C ARG A 32 -8.21 16.13 -2.04
N ALA A 33 -9.49 16.49 -1.99
CA ALA A 33 -10.52 15.93 -2.87
C ALA A 33 -10.22 16.26 -4.35
N ALA A 34 -9.81 17.49 -4.67
CA ALA A 34 -9.43 17.87 -6.02
C ALA A 34 -8.22 17.08 -6.53
N ARG A 35 -7.22 16.79 -5.69
CA ARG A 35 -6.08 15.93 -6.04
C ARG A 35 -6.49 14.49 -6.29
N GLU A 36 -7.43 13.97 -5.51
CA GLU A 36 -7.97 12.62 -5.70
C GLU A 36 -8.79 12.52 -7.00
N MET A 37 -9.64 13.50 -7.29
CA MET A 37 -10.38 13.55 -8.56
C MET A 37 -9.48 13.66 -9.79
N ARG A 38 -8.35 14.38 -9.67
CA ARG A 38 -7.34 14.49 -10.73
C ARG A 38 -6.37 13.31 -10.77
N ARG A 39 -6.45 12.37 -9.84
CA ARG A 39 -5.51 11.25 -9.79
C ARG A 39 -5.81 10.35 -11.00
N PRO A 40 -4.88 10.19 -11.95
CA PRO A 40 -5.10 9.29 -13.06
C PRO A 40 -5.33 7.88 -12.50
N GLN A 41 -6.42 7.23 -12.91
CA GLN A 41 -6.64 5.83 -12.58
C GLN A 41 -5.46 5.04 -13.15
N ARG A 42 -4.60 4.54 -12.26
CA ARG A 42 -3.47 3.73 -12.69
C ARG A 42 -4.04 2.46 -13.30
N PRO A 43 -3.54 2.02 -14.47
CA PRO A 43 -3.95 0.75 -15.03
C PRO A 43 -3.71 -0.36 -13.99
N PRO A 44 -4.57 -1.39 -13.94
CA PRO A 44 -4.39 -2.50 -13.02
C PRO A 44 -2.98 -3.10 -13.20
N PRO A 45 -2.34 -3.55 -12.11
CA PRO A 45 -1.02 -4.13 -12.20
C PRO A 45 -1.05 -5.34 -13.14
N ARG A 46 -0.03 -5.46 -13.99
CA ARG A 46 0.16 -6.66 -14.80
C ARG A 46 0.84 -7.73 -13.98
N CYS A 47 0.27 -8.92 -13.97
CA CYS A 47 0.84 -10.09 -13.32
C CYS A 47 2.19 -10.44 -13.93
N ARG A 48 3.21 -10.63 -13.09
CA ARG A 48 4.54 -11.01 -13.57
C ARG A 48 4.64 -12.50 -13.92
N PHE A 49 3.69 -13.32 -13.48
CA PHE A 49 3.62 -14.72 -13.89
C PHE A 49 2.98 -14.88 -15.27
N CYS A 50 1.77 -14.39 -15.47
CA CYS A 50 0.99 -14.67 -16.70
C CYS A 50 0.76 -13.44 -17.60
N GLY A 51 1.10 -12.23 -17.17
CA GLY A 51 0.87 -11.00 -17.93
C GLY A 51 -0.55 -10.44 -17.87
N ALA A 52 -1.51 -11.15 -17.27
CA ALA A 52 -2.89 -10.71 -17.13
C ALA A 52 -3.06 -9.53 -16.15
N ALA A 53 -4.21 -8.87 -16.19
CA ALA A 53 -4.53 -7.71 -15.36
C ALA A 53 -4.98 -8.10 -13.93
N HIS A 54 -4.07 -8.67 -13.14
CA HIS A 54 -4.27 -8.95 -11.72
C HIS A 54 -2.94 -8.85 -10.94
N GLN A 55 -3.03 -8.86 -9.60
CA GLN A 55 -1.83 -8.89 -8.76
C GLN A 55 -1.10 -10.23 -8.91
N THR A 56 0.24 -10.20 -8.99
CA THR A 56 1.06 -11.42 -9.08
C THR A 56 0.78 -12.41 -7.93
N ALA A 57 0.41 -11.90 -6.74
CA ALA A 57 0.08 -12.70 -5.57
C ALA A 57 -1.18 -13.57 -5.75
N GLU A 58 -2.12 -13.14 -6.61
CA GLU A 58 -3.44 -13.75 -6.85
C GLU A 58 -3.43 -14.64 -8.10
N CYS A 59 -2.27 -14.88 -8.69
CA CYS A 59 -2.17 -15.64 -9.92
C CYS A 59 -2.45 -17.14 -9.69
N ASN A 60 -3.53 -17.63 -10.30
CA ASN A 60 -3.92 -19.05 -10.27
C ASN A 60 -3.54 -19.82 -11.55
N ILE A 61 -2.95 -19.16 -12.54
CA ILE A 61 -2.54 -19.79 -13.81
C ILE A 61 -1.34 -20.72 -13.62
N ILE A 62 -0.43 -20.37 -12.70
CA ILE A 62 0.75 -21.18 -12.40
C ILE A 62 0.42 -22.12 -11.24
N PRO A 63 0.65 -23.45 -11.38
CA PRO A 63 0.51 -24.40 -10.30
C PRO A 63 1.32 -23.99 -9.07
N GLN A 64 0.78 -24.22 -7.88
CA GLN A 64 1.36 -23.73 -6.62
C GLN A 64 2.81 -24.23 -6.40
N GLY A 65 3.10 -25.48 -6.75
CA GLY A 65 4.44 -26.07 -6.65
C GLY A 65 5.48 -25.38 -7.54
N ASP A 66 5.05 -24.88 -8.70
CA ASP A 66 5.95 -24.31 -9.72
C ASP A 66 6.17 -22.81 -9.52
N LYS A 67 5.38 -22.14 -8.66
CA LYS A 67 5.43 -20.68 -8.49
C LYS A 67 6.81 -20.18 -8.06
N MET A 68 7.52 -20.90 -7.19
CA MET A 68 8.86 -20.50 -6.74
C MET A 68 9.88 -20.60 -7.88
N GLU A 69 9.88 -21.71 -8.62
CA GLU A 69 10.78 -21.93 -9.74
C GLU A 69 10.51 -20.92 -10.87
N GLN A 70 9.23 -20.71 -11.22
CA GLN A 70 8.84 -19.71 -12.20
C GLN A 70 9.24 -18.30 -11.78
N ALA A 71 9.13 -17.96 -10.50
CA ALA A 71 9.55 -16.65 -10.00
C ALA A 71 11.05 -16.43 -10.18
N ALA A 72 11.87 -17.44 -9.88
CA ALA A 72 13.31 -17.40 -10.13
C ALA A 72 13.62 -17.25 -11.63
N ARG A 73 13.00 -18.06 -12.49
CA ARG A 73 13.20 -18.03 -13.95
C ARG A 73 12.81 -16.69 -14.58
N LYS A 74 11.73 -16.06 -14.11
CA LYS A 74 11.22 -14.78 -14.62
C LYS A 74 11.84 -13.55 -13.94
N ARG A 75 12.88 -13.73 -13.10
CA ARG A 75 13.50 -12.65 -12.31
C ARG A 75 12.47 -11.85 -11.49
N ILE A 76 11.59 -12.58 -10.81
CA ILE A 76 10.60 -12.04 -9.87
C ILE A 76 11.19 -12.19 -8.47
N CYS A 77 11.17 -11.11 -7.68
CA CYS A 77 11.61 -11.16 -6.30
C CYS A 77 10.67 -12.06 -5.49
N LEU A 78 11.23 -13.08 -4.85
CA LEU A 78 10.47 -14.06 -4.06
C LEU A 78 9.77 -13.41 -2.86
N ILE A 79 10.25 -12.27 -2.37
CA ILE A 79 9.74 -11.60 -1.16
C ILE A 79 8.57 -10.66 -1.47
N CYS A 80 8.69 -9.85 -2.52
CA CYS A 80 7.68 -8.81 -2.84
C CYS A 80 6.92 -9.05 -4.15
N LEU A 81 7.23 -10.12 -4.89
CA LEU A 81 6.59 -10.47 -6.16
C LEU A 81 6.67 -9.37 -7.24
N THR A 82 7.63 -8.45 -7.10
CA THR A 82 7.98 -7.45 -8.11
C THR A 82 9.25 -7.85 -8.87
N HIS A 83 9.85 -6.94 -9.64
CA HIS A 83 11.09 -7.21 -10.37
C HIS A 83 12.27 -7.47 -9.40
N ALA A 84 13.07 -8.50 -9.65
CA ALA A 84 14.24 -8.87 -8.85
C ALA A 84 15.47 -7.94 -9.05
N GLY A 85 15.25 -6.69 -9.45
CA GLY A 85 16.31 -5.69 -9.66
C GLY A 85 16.74 -4.97 -8.37
N HIS A 86 16.57 -5.58 -7.21
CA HIS A 86 16.92 -4.98 -5.92
C HIS A 86 17.57 -6.01 -5.00
N HIS A 87 18.47 -5.53 -4.13
CA HIS A 87 19.09 -6.38 -3.11
C HIS A 87 18.02 -6.86 -2.11
N PRO A 88 18.03 -8.14 -1.69
CA PRO A 88 17.03 -8.68 -0.75
C PRO A 88 16.91 -7.88 0.54
N ALA A 89 18.02 -7.42 1.12
CA ALA A 89 18.02 -6.59 2.33
C ALA A 89 17.28 -5.23 2.15
N ASN A 90 17.21 -4.73 0.92
CA ASN A 90 16.50 -3.49 0.57
C ASN A 90 15.08 -3.75 0.04
N CYS A 91 14.62 -5.00 0.08
CA CYS A 91 13.30 -5.35 -0.41
C CYS A 91 12.22 -4.71 0.46
N ARG A 92 11.34 -3.91 -0.16
CA ARG A 92 10.20 -3.29 0.55
C ARG A 92 9.25 -4.33 1.14
N GLY A 93 9.18 -5.54 0.55
CA GLY A 93 8.37 -6.64 1.07
C GLY A 93 8.79 -7.12 2.46
N LEU A 94 10.05 -6.88 2.87
CA LEU A 94 10.49 -7.18 4.24
C LEU A 94 9.83 -6.28 5.28
N ARG A 95 9.32 -5.09 4.90
CA ARG A 95 8.58 -4.19 5.80
C ARG A 95 7.13 -4.62 6.01
N THR A 96 6.66 -5.63 5.26
CA THR A 96 5.29 -6.13 5.29
C THR A 96 5.28 -7.61 5.73
N PRO A 97 5.55 -7.91 7.00
CA PRO A 97 5.70 -9.29 7.48
C PRO A 97 4.44 -10.14 7.28
N ILE A 98 3.25 -9.53 7.26
CA ILE A 98 1.97 -10.20 7.00
C ILE A 98 1.88 -10.86 5.60
N GLN A 99 2.72 -10.44 4.66
CA GLN A 99 2.81 -11.00 3.31
C GLN A 99 3.87 -12.10 3.19
N LEU A 100 4.72 -12.27 4.20
CA LEU A 100 5.77 -13.28 4.21
C LEU A 100 5.24 -14.63 4.67
N CYS A 101 5.86 -15.70 4.17
CA CYS A 101 5.56 -17.05 4.63
C CYS A 101 6.09 -17.27 6.05
N ASN A 102 5.25 -17.80 6.92
CA ASN A 102 5.57 -18.15 8.31
C ASN A 102 5.45 -19.66 8.59
N ARG A 103 5.37 -20.49 7.54
CA ARG A 103 5.26 -21.95 7.68
C ARG A 103 6.56 -22.53 8.24
N ARG A 104 6.45 -23.48 9.17
CA ARG A 104 7.60 -24.09 9.86
C ARG A 104 8.64 -24.68 8.89
N CYS A 105 8.20 -25.35 7.83
CA CYS A 105 9.10 -25.91 6.82
C CYS A 105 9.95 -24.85 6.11
N CYS A 106 9.47 -23.61 6.00
CA CYS A 106 10.21 -22.52 5.37
C CYS A 106 11.08 -21.76 6.37
N VAL A 107 10.56 -21.54 7.57
CA VAL A 107 11.29 -20.88 8.67
C VAL A 107 12.52 -21.69 9.07
N ASN A 108 12.38 -23.01 9.24
CA ASN A 108 13.48 -23.89 9.64
C ASN A 108 14.61 -23.95 8.59
N ASN A 109 14.29 -23.72 7.33
CA ASN A 109 15.24 -23.69 6.22
C ASN A 109 15.73 -22.26 5.88
N TYR A 110 15.36 -21.25 6.68
CA TYR A 110 15.69 -19.84 6.47
C TYR A 110 15.26 -19.29 5.09
N ILE A 111 14.17 -19.83 4.52
CA ILE A 111 13.68 -19.44 3.20
C ILE A 111 12.66 -18.29 3.32
N ILE A 112 13.12 -17.06 3.08
CA ILE A 112 12.27 -15.87 3.10
C ILE A 112 11.61 -15.66 1.73
N HIS A 113 10.28 -15.74 1.70
CA HIS A 113 9.48 -15.55 0.48
C HIS A 113 8.05 -15.10 0.82
N HIS A 114 7.32 -14.67 -0.20
CA HIS A 114 5.92 -14.28 -0.12
C HIS A 114 5.04 -15.51 0.10
N LYS A 115 4.07 -15.41 1.02
CA LYS A 115 3.24 -16.56 1.44
C LYS A 115 2.48 -17.24 0.30
N THR A 116 2.07 -16.48 -0.72
CA THR A 116 1.24 -16.99 -1.84
C THR A 116 2.02 -17.77 -2.90
N ILE A 117 3.36 -17.74 -2.88
CA ILE A 117 4.18 -18.54 -3.79
C ILE A 117 4.80 -19.75 -3.10
N CYS A 118 4.51 -19.97 -1.82
CA CYS A 118 5.08 -21.09 -1.09
C CYS A 118 4.66 -22.43 -1.71
N ALA A 119 5.62 -23.28 -2.06
CA ALA A 119 5.35 -24.59 -2.66
C ALA A 119 4.54 -25.50 -1.73
N SER A 120 4.73 -25.36 -0.40
CA SER A 120 3.96 -26.11 0.59
C SER A 120 2.56 -25.55 0.83
N ALA A 121 2.19 -24.43 0.19
CA ALA A 121 0.86 -23.85 0.37
C ALA A 121 -0.23 -24.74 -0.23
N THR A 122 -1.32 -24.91 0.52
CA THR A 122 -2.57 -25.41 -0.03
C THR A 122 -3.04 -24.39 -1.08
N PRO A 123 -3.30 -24.81 -2.33
CA PRO A 123 -3.93 -23.92 -3.29
C PRO A 123 -5.28 -23.45 -2.73
N PRO A 124 -5.67 -22.19 -2.96
CA PRO A 124 -7.03 -21.73 -2.67
C PRO A 124 -8.06 -22.46 -3.53
#